data_AF-A0AA95HZJ3-F1
#
_entry.id   AF-A0AA95HZJ3-F1
#
_cell.length_a   1.000
_cell.length_b   1.000
_cell.length_c   1.000
_cell.angle_alpha   90.00
_cell.angle_beta   90.00
_cell.angle_gamma   90.00
#
_symmetry.space_group_name_H-M   'P 1'
#
loop_
_entity.id
_entity.type
_entity.pdbx_description
1 polymer ?
#
loop_
_entity_poly.entity_id
_entity_poly.type
_entity_poly.pdbx_seq_one_letter_code
_entity_poly.pdbx_strand_id
1 'polypeptide(L)'
;MTISNRDLISCIENFISAKKTTLSDTPNTIKKKELESYLEEFAAEQGIDYKKKEEPTRTSYSFTVQGQEALVEFFYRYSHFYTRHSITLK
;
A
#
# COMPACT_ATOMS: atom_id res chain seq x y z
N MET A 1 -9.72 -4.40 -18.50
CA MET A 1 -10.21 -4.97 -17.22
C MET A 1 -10.58 -3.81 -16.32
N THR A 2 -11.78 -3.82 -15.75
CA THR A 2 -12.23 -2.79 -14.80
C THR A 2 -11.70 -3.12 -13.41
N ILE A 3 -10.57 -2.53 -13.03
CA ILE A 3 -10.01 -2.69 -11.68
C ILE A 3 -10.98 -2.07 -10.67
N SER A 4 -11.30 -2.81 -9.62
CA SER A 4 -12.16 -2.37 -8.53
C SER A 4 -11.32 -2.01 -7.30
N ASN A 5 -11.86 -1.18 -6.42
CA ASN A 5 -11.24 -0.87 -5.13
C ASN A 5 -10.85 -2.11 -4.31
N ARG A 6 -11.55 -3.24 -4.51
CA ARG A 6 -11.23 -4.53 -3.90
C ARG A 6 -9.92 -5.12 -4.38
N ASP A 7 -9.54 -4.91 -5.64
CA ASP A 7 -8.27 -5.39 -6.18
C ASP A 7 -7.09 -4.67 -5.52
N LEU A 8 -7.25 -3.38 -5.24
CA LEU A 8 -6.24 -2.56 -4.56
C LEU A 8 -6.05 -3.00 -3.10
N ILE A 9 -7.15 -3.28 -2.39
CA ILE A 9 -7.11 -3.87 -1.05
C ILE A 9 -6.44 -5.24 -1.09
N SER A 10 -6.84 -6.09 -2.03
CA SER A 10 -6.29 -7.44 -2.17
C SER A 10 -4.81 -7.42 -2.50
N CYS A 11 -4.35 -6.47 -3.33
CA CYS A 11 -2.95 -6.25 -3.65
C CYS A 11 -2.12 -5.95 -2.38
N ILE A 12 -2.57 -4.99 -1.56
CA ILE A 12 -1.88 -4.60 -0.32
C ILE A 12 -1.88 -5.75 0.69
N GLU A 13 -3.03 -6.39 0.89
CA GLU A 13 -3.18 -7.53 1.81
C GLU A 13 -2.33 -8.72 1.37
N ASN A 14 -2.26 -9.01 0.06
CA ASN A 14 -1.41 -10.06 -0.51
C ASN A 14 0.07 -9.75 -0.31
N PHE A 15 0.51 -8.51 -0.54
CA PHE A 15 1.90 -8.12 -0.32
C PHE A 15 2.30 -8.28 1.15
N ILE A 16 1.48 -7.77 2.06
CA ILE A 16 1.73 -7.86 3.51
C ILE A 16 1.73 -9.33 3.95
N SER A 17 0.77 -10.12 3.48
CA SER A 17 0.67 -11.54 3.81
C SER A 17 1.84 -12.33 3.25
N ALA A 18 2.21 -12.12 1.99
CA ALA A 18 3.38 -12.74 1.37
C ALA A 18 4.65 -12.40 2.15
N LYS A 19 4.88 -11.12 2.48
CA LYS A 19 6.03 -10.70 3.27
C LYS A 19 6.01 -11.29 4.68
N LYS A 20 4.85 -11.37 5.34
CA LYS A 20 4.71 -12.04 6.65
C LYS A 20 5.06 -13.53 6.57
N THR A 21 4.63 -14.23 5.52
CA THR A 21 4.92 -15.65 5.32
C THR A 21 6.39 -15.89 5.01
N THR A 22 7.02 -15.09 4.14
CA THR A 22 8.44 -15.21 3.79
C THR A 22 9.37 -14.86 4.95
N LEU A 23 8.95 -14.00 5.88
CA LEU A 23 9.73 -13.54 7.03
C LEU A 23 9.58 -14.43 8.28
N SER A 24 9.20 -15.69 8.15
CA SER A 24 9.04 -16.61 9.31
C SER A 24 10.33 -16.80 10.15
N ASP A 25 11.49 -16.34 9.65
CA ASP A 25 12.79 -16.41 10.35
C ASP A 25 13.32 -15.04 10.86
N THR A 26 12.73 -13.91 10.47
CA THR A 26 13.21 -12.56 10.87
C THR A 26 12.07 -11.62 11.28
N PRO A 27 12.26 -10.76 12.29
CA PRO A 27 11.18 -9.92 12.81
C PRO A 27 10.63 -9.01 11.70
N ASN A 28 9.38 -9.26 11.29
CA ASN A 28 8.54 -8.52 10.36
C ASN A 28 8.96 -7.05 10.15
N THR A 29 9.93 -6.79 9.27
CA THR A 29 10.43 -5.45 8.97
C THR A 29 10.24 -5.15 7.50
N ILE A 30 8.98 -5.08 7.09
CA ILE A 30 8.60 -4.53 5.79
C ILE A 30 9.11 -3.07 5.77
N LYS A 31 10.04 -2.78 4.86
CA LYS A 31 10.59 -1.44 4.72
C LYS A 31 9.58 -0.54 4.01
N LYS A 32 9.47 0.71 4.46
CA LYS A 32 8.66 1.76 3.83
C LYS A 32 8.83 1.75 2.31
N LYS A 33 10.08 1.83 1.84
CA LYS A 33 10.41 1.87 0.41
C LYS A 33 9.89 0.66 -0.37
N GLU A 34 9.97 -0.55 0.18
CA GLU A 34 9.48 -1.75 -0.53
C GLU A 34 7.97 -1.75 -0.68
N LEU A 35 7.26 -1.34 0.37
CA LEU A 35 5.80 -1.26 0.37
C LEU A 35 5.30 -0.18 -0.60
N GLU A 36 5.94 0.98 -0.57
CA GLU A 36 5.64 2.10 -1.46
C GLU A 36 5.92 1.72 -2.92
N SER A 37 7.11 1.17 -3.22
CA SER A 37 7.46 0.76 -4.58
C SER A 37 6.50 -0.29 -5.13
N TYR A 38 6.14 -1.32 -4.34
CA TYR A 38 5.21 -2.35 -4.79
C TYR A 38 3.84 -1.77 -5.16
N LEU A 39 3.33 -0.82 -4.36
CA LEU A 39 2.05 -0.20 -4.62
C LEU A 39 2.10 0.76 -5.82
N GLU A 40 3.20 1.51 -5.96
CA GLU A 40 3.44 2.41 -7.09
C GLU A 40 3.57 1.62 -8.40
N GLU A 41 4.27 0.48 -8.38
CA GLU A 41 4.38 -0.46 -9.50
C GLU A 41 3.02 -1.05 -9.86
N PHE A 42 2.25 -1.56 -8.89
CA PHE A 42 0.90 -2.06 -9.13
C PHE A 42 0.00 -1.00 -9.75
N ALA A 43 0.03 0.23 -9.24
CA ALA A 43 -0.77 1.32 -9.78
C ALA A 43 -0.34 1.67 -11.22
N ALA A 44 0.95 1.67 -11.52
CA ALA A 44 1.47 1.89 -12.87
C ALA A 44 1.06 0.76 -13.84
N GLU A 45 1.18 -0.51 -13.43
CA GLU A 45 0.77 -1.67 -14.24
C GLU A 45 -0.74 -1.66 -14.54
N GLN A 46 -1.53 -1.22 -13.58
CA GLN A 46 -3.00 -1.13 -13.72
C GLN A 46 -3.47 0.19 -14.34
N GLY A 47 -2.58 1.14 -14.60
CA GLY A 47 -2.93 2.47 -15.13
C GLY A 47 -3.83 3.29 -14.18
N ILE A 48 -3.64 3.15 -12.87
CA ILE A 48 -4.41 3.85 -11.84
C ILE A 48 -3.69 5.14 -11.48
N ASP A 49 -4.39 6.27 -11.65
CA ASP A 49 -3.91 7.54 -11.12
C ASP A 49 -3.95 7.55 -9.59
N TYR A 50 -2.84 7.99 -9.00
CA TYR A 50 -2.71 8.12 -7.55
C TYR A 50 -2.03 9.42 -7.15
N LYS A 51 -2.44 9.94 -6.00
CA LYS A 51 -1.76 11.04 -5.32
C LYS A 51 -1.05 10.49 -4.10
N LYS A 52 0.26 10.59 -4.09
CA LYS A 52 1.11 10.23 -2.96
C LYS A 52 1.35 11.45 -2.07
N LYS A 53 1.20 11.26 -0.76
CA LYS A 53 1.57 12.21 0.27
C LYS A 53 2.47 11.51 1.28
N GLU A 54 3.74 11.86 1.27
CA GLU A 54 4.74 11.26 2.12
C GLU A 54 4.98 12.13 3.37
N GLU A 55 4.87 11.52 4.54
CA GLU A 55 5.24 12.09 5.83
C GLU A 55 6.27 11.20 6.53
N PRO A 56 6.96 11.68 7.58
CA PRO A 56 8.01 10.91 8.25
C PRO A 56 7.50 9.60 8.83
N THR A 57 6.30 9.58 9.39
CA THR A 57 5.72 8.41 10.08
C THR A 57 4.50 7.84 9.37
N ARG A 58 4.11 8.41 8.23
CA ARG A 58 2.95 7.99 7.46
C ARG A 58 3.14 8.27 5.98
N THR A 59 2.66 7.39 5.11
CA THR A 59 2.47 7.73 3.69
C THR A 59 1.01 7.49 3.35
N SER A 60 0.37 8.48 2.74
CA SER A 60 -1.00 8.39 2.28
C SER A 60 -1.02 8.37 0.76
N TYR A 61 -1.76 7.42 0.19
CA TYR A 61 -2.02 7.31 -1.23
C TYR A 61 -3.52 7.48 -1.49
N SER A 62 -3.88 8.43 -2.33
CA SER A 62 -5.26 8.59 -2.81
C SER A 62 -5.33 8.10 -4.25
N PHE A 63 -5.91 6.93 -4.44
CA PHE A 63 -6.17 6.33 -5.74
C PHE A 63 -7.52 6.78 -6.27
N THR A 64 -7.61 7.02 -7.57
CA THR A 64 -8.87 7.29 -8.24
C THR A 64 -9.19 6.13 -9.17
N VAL A 65 -10.11 5.26 -8.75
CA VAL A 65 -10.50 4.04 -9.49
C VAL A 65 -11.97 4.16 -9.88
N GLN A 66 -12.25 4.20 -11.18
CA GLN A 66 -13.62 4.31 -11.74
C GLN A 66 -14.44 5.49 -11.17
N GLY A 67 -13.79 6.61 -10.85
CA GLY A 67 -14.46 7.79 -10.27
C GLY A 67 -14.74 7.69 -8.77
N GLN A 68 -14.33 6.60 -8.11
CA GLN A 68 -14.31 6.49 -6.65
C GLN A 68 -12.90 6.75 -6.14
N GLU A 69 -12.80 7.46 -5.01
CA GLU A 69 -11.52 7.73 -4.36
C GLU A 69 -11.24 6.67 -3.28
N ALA A 70 -10.11 5.99 -3.38
CA ALA A 70 -9.61 5.10 -2.34
C ALA A 70 -8.41 5.73 -1.66
N LEU A 71 -8.52 5.96 -0.35
CA LEU A 71 -7.42 6.45 0.48
C LEU A 71 -6.77 5.28 1.20
N VAL A 72 -5.48 5.08 0.95
CA VAL A 72 -4.63 4.09 1.62
C VAL A 72 -3.61 4.84 2.46
N GLU A 73 -3.56 4.56 3.76
CA GLU A 73 -2.61 5.17 4.68
C GLU A 73 -1.72 4.10 5.28
N PHE A 74 -0.42 4.20 5.06
CA PHE A 74 0.60 3.38 5.70
C PHE A 74 1.21 4.11 6.88
N PHE A 75 1.35 3.42 8.00
CA PHE A 75 1.98 3.95 9.20
C PHE A 75 3.32 3.25 9.42
N TYR A 76 4.34 4.03 9.79
CA TYR A 76 5.70 3.57 9.96
C TYR A 76 6.22 3.83 11.38
N ARG A 77 6.99 2.88 11.90
CA ARG A 77 7.83 3.03 13.10
C ARG A 77 9.23 3.44 12.68
N TYR A 78 9.80 4.38 13.43
CA TYR A 78 11.14 4.95 13.16
C TYR A 78 11.28 5.47 11.72
N SER A 79 10.18 5.85 11.06
CA SER A 79 10.17 6.32 9.66
C SER A 79 10.63 5.34 8.59
N HIS A 80 10.94 4.10 8.96
CA HIS A 80 11.52 3.11 8.04
C HIS A 80 10.75 1.82 7.97
N PHE A 81 10.01 1.45 9.02
CA PHE A 81 9.41 0.13 9.14
C PHE A 81 7.90 0.21 9.19
N TYR A 82 7.24 -0.47 8.27
CA TYR A 82 5.79 -0.60 8.25
C TYR A 82 5.28 -1.22 9.55
N THR A 83 4.17 -0.69 10.04
CA THR A 83 3.48 -1.19 11.23
C THR A 83 2.05 -1.62 10.92
N ARG A 84 1.27 -0.69 10.37
CA ARG A 84 -0.13 -0.92 10.01
C ARG A 84 -0.50 -0.08 8.79
N HIS A 85 -1.60 -0.44 8.17
CA HIS A 85 -2.23 0.38 7.14
C HIS A 85 -3.71 0.58 7.46
N SER A 86 -4.30 1.59 6.83
CA SER A 86 -5.74 1.82 6.82
C SER A 86 -6.17 2.06 5.39
N ILE A 87 -7.33 1.51 5.00
CA ILE A 87 -7.89 1.71 3.66
C ILE A 87 -9.31 2.24 3.84
N THR A 88 -9.56 3.42 3.28
CA THR A 88 -10.85 4.08 3.29
C THR A 88 -11.33 4.26 1.86
N LEU A 89 -12.46 3.65 1.52
CA LEU A 89 -13.12 3.84 0.22
C LEU A 89 -14.15 4.96 0.36
N LYS A 90 -14.11 5.95 -0.52
CA LYS A 90 -15.09 7.04 -0.60
C LYS A 90 -16.09 6.83 -1.73
#